data_AF-A0A7V8YUU4-F1
#
_entry.id   AF-A0A7V8YUU4-F1
#
_cell.length_a   1.000
_cell.length_b   1.000
_cell.length_c   1.000
_cell.angle_alpha   90.00
_cell.angle_beta   90.00
_cell.angle_gamma   90.00
#
_symmetry.space_group_name_H-M   'P 1'
#
loop_
_entity.id
_entity.type
_entity.pdbx_description
1 polymer ?
#
loop_
_entity_poly.entity_id
_entity_poly.type
_entity_poly.pdbx_seq_one_letter_code
_entity_poly.pdbx_strand_id
1 'polypeptide(L)'
;MVVNTMVETHPVITERQREVIVLIAAGCSNDEVGQRLGISPRTAKAHCDVLRQKLGVPRRRQIPIAYRSLTGDDPLAQCLGSSKPGD
;
A
#
# COMPACT_ATOMS: atom_id res chain seq x y z
N MET A 1 -0.13 -31.20 -6.08
CA MET A 1 0.44 -29.88 -5.74
C MET A 1 0.86 -29.24 -7.06
N VAL A 2 -0.08 -28.61 -7.77
CA VAL A 2 0.20 -27.97 -9.07
C VAL A 2 0.15 -26.46 -8.86
N VAL A 3 1.27 -25.82 -9.19
CA VAL A 3 1.47 -24.39 -9.12
C VAL A 3 0.89 -23.72 -10.36
N ASN A 4 0.09 -22.68 -10.12
CA ASN A 4 0.03 -21.43 -10.87
C ASN A 4 -0.30 -21.47 -12.37
N THR A 5 -1.56 -21.17 -12.75
CA THR A 5 -1.90 -20.39 -13.96
C THR A 5 -3.36 -19.92 -13.86
N MET A 6 -3.57 -18.70 -13.37
CA MET A 6 -4.75 -17.90 -13.70
C MET A 6 -4.23 -16.48 -13.85
N VAL A 7 -4.56 -15.84 -14.97
CA VAL A 7 -4.20 -14.46 -15.27
C VAL A 7 -4.74 -13.57 -14.16
N GLU A 8 -3.92 -13.25 -13.16
CA GLU A 8 -4.29 -12.28 -12.13
C GLU A 8 -4.22 -10.92 -12.81
N THR A 9 -5.38 -10.39 -13.18
CA THR A 9 -5.58 -9.01 -13.62
C THR A 9 -4.94 -8.11 -12.57
N HIS A 10 -3.67 -7.78 -12.78
CA HIS A 10 -2.86 -6.88 -11.96
C HIS A 10 -3.74 -5.65 -11.73
N PRO A 11 -4.22 -5.39 -10.50
CA PRO A 11 -4.93 -4.15 -10.26
C PRO A 11 -3.94 -3.06 -10.64
N VAL A 12 -4.24 -2.27 -11.68
CA VAL A 12 -3.40 -1.15 -12.08
C VAL A 12 -3.37 -0.19 -10.91
N ILE A 13 -2.33 -0.35 -10.09
CA ILE A 13 -2.05 0.46 -8.92
C ILE A 13 -1.24 1.62 -9.47
N THR A 14 -1.87 2.79 -9.49
CA THR A 14 -1.18 4.01 -9.90
C THR A 14 -0.12 4.37 -8.86
N GLU A 15 0.87 5.17 -9.22
CA GLU A 15 1.91 5.63 -8.30
C GLU A 15 1.32 6.25 -7.03
N ARG A 16 0.24 7.04 -7.16
CA ARG A 16 -0.51 7.59 -6.02
C ARG A 16 -1.10 6.52 -5.11
N GLN A 17 -1.62 5.43 -5.67
CA GLN A 17 -2.12 4.30 -4.90
C GLN A 17 -0.99 3.55 -4.19
N ARG A 18 0.18 3.42 -4.84
CA ARG A 18 1.40 2.89 -4.21
C ARG A 18 1.82 3.76 -3.03
N GLU A 19 1.87 5.09 -3.17
CA GLU A 19 2.21 5.99 -2.06
C GLU A 19 1.27 5.79 -0.85
N VAL A 20 -0.04 5.66 -1.08
CA VAL A 20 -1.01 5.35 -0.02
C VAL A 20 -0.67 4.03 0.67
N ILE A 21 -0.30 2.99 -0.09
CA ILE A 21 0.07 1.67 0.45
C ILE A 21 1.34 1.78 1.31
N VAL A 22 2.35 2.52 0.85
CA VAL A 22 3.60 2.77 1.60
C VAL A 22 3.31 3.45 2.93
N LEU A 23 2.47 4.48 2.94
CA LEU A 23 2.10 5.20 4.15
C LEU A 23 1.31 4.32 5.13
N ILE A 24 0.41 3.48 4.61
CA ILE A 24 -0.32 2.49 5.44
C ILE A 24 0.64 1.43 6.00
N ALA A 25 1.62 1.00 5.20
CA ALA A 25 2.66 0.05 5.62
C ALA A 25 3.53 0.65 6.74
N ALA A 26 3.83 1.95 6.65
CA ALA A 26 4.55 2.70 7.67
C ALA A 26 3.72 2.95 8.95
N GLY A 27 2.45 2.55 8.97
CA GLY A 27 1.57 2.71 10.12
C GLY A 27 0.86 4.06 10.22
N CYS A 28 0.94 4.90 9.18
CA CYS A 28 0.28 6.20 9.16
C CYS A 28 -1.26 6.06 9.22
N SER A 29 -1.89 6.98 9.94
CA SER A 29 -3.33 7.13 9.99
C SER A 29 -3.87 7.80 8.71
N ASN A 30 -5.17 7.68 8.44
CA ASN A 30 -5.78 8.32 7.26
C ASN A 30 -5.55 9.84 7.22
N ASP A 31 -5.41 10.48 8.39
CA ASP A 31 -5.09 11.89 8.51
C ASP A 31 -3.65 12.21 8.06
N GLU A 32 -2.69 11.44 8.57
CA GLU A 32 -1.28 11.54 8.15
C GLU A 32 -1.09 11.20 6.68
N VAL A 33 -1.80 10.19 6.19
CA VAL A 33 -1.84 9.83 4.76
C VAL A 33 -2.35 11.02 3.95
N GLY A 34 -3.42 11.67 4.42
CA GLY A 34 -3.95 12.89 3.80
C GLY A 34 -2.94 14.02 3.78
N GLN A 35 -2.32 14.31 4.92
CA GLN A 35 -1.30 15.36 5.04
C GLN A 35 -0.09 15.11 4.13
N ARG A 36 0.43 13.87 4.11
CA ARG A 36 1.59 13.48 3.26
C ARG A 36 1.28 13.59 1.77
N LEU A 37 0.05 13.25 1.36
CA LEU A 37 -0.37 13.28 -0.04
C LEU A 37 -0.96 14.62 -0.48
N GLY A 38 -1.15 15.57 0.45
CA GLY A 38 -1.83 16.84 0.18
C GLY A 38 -3.33 16.70 -0.11
N ILE A 39 -3.98 15.66 0.42
CA ILE A 39 -5.41 15.40 0.25
C ILE A 39 -6.15 15.39 1.60
N SER A 40 -7.47 15.60 1.59
CA SER A 40 -8.25 15.52 2.82
C SER A 40 -8.27 14.10 3.41
N PRO A 41 -8.36 13.93 4.74
CA PRO A 41 -8.45 12.62 5.39
C PRO A 41 -9.65 11.78 4.90
N ARG A 42 -10.73 12.45 4.50
CA ARG A 42 -11.90 11.82 3.87
C ARG A 42 -11.54 11.18 2.52
N THR A 43 -10.76 11.87 1.70
CA THR A 43 -10.28 11.39 0.40
C THR A 43 -9.28 10.25 0.58
N ALA A 44 -8.36 10.37 1.55
CA ALA A 44 -7.47 9.28 1.93
C ALA A 44 -8.24 8.00 2.34
N LYS A 45 -9.31 8.14 3.13
CA LYS A 45 -10.20 7.02 3.47
C LYS A 45 -10.86 6.39 2.24
N ALA A 46 -11.31 7.20 1.28
CA ALA A 46 -11.87 6.70 0.02
C ALA A 46 -10.82 5.91 -0.79
N HIS A 47 -9.58 6.39 -0.87
CA HIS A 47 -8.49 5.64 -1.51
C HIS A 47 -8.20 4.32 -0.81
N CYS A 48 -8.16 4.29 0.53
CA CYS A 48 -8.03 3.05 1.30
C CYS A 48 -9.15 2.06 0.99
N ASP A 49 -10.38 2.53 0.82
CA ASP A 49 -11.52 1.67 0.53
C ASP A 49 -11.46 1.08 -0.88
N VAL A 50 -11.12 1.90 -1.88
CA VAL A 50 -10.86 1.44 -3.26
C VAL A 50 -9.72 0.42 -3.29
N LEU A 51 -8.65 0.65 -2.53
CA LEU A 51 -7.54 -0.29 -2.40
C LEU A 51 -8.02 -1.61 -1.77
N ARG A 52 -8.82 -1.56 -0.70
CA ARG A 52 -9.38 -2.78 -0.08
C ARG A 52 -10.23 -3.57 -1.06
N GLN A 53 -11.06 -2.90 -1.85
CA GLN A 53 -11.88 -3.55 -2.88
C GLN A 53 -11.01 -4.15 -4.00
N LYS A 54 -10.00 -3.42 -4.48
CA LYS A 54 -9.07 -3.90 -5.51
C LYS A 54 -8.22 -5.10 -5.05
N LEU A 55 -7.73 -5.06 -3.81
CA LEU A 55 -6.87 -6.09 -3.22
C LEU A 55 -7.66 -7.22 -2.56
N GLY A 56 -8.98 -7.10 -2.44
CA GLY A 56 -9.84 -8.08 -1.76
C GLY A 56 -9.55 -8.23 -0.27
N VAL A 57 -9.00 -7.20 0.39
CA VAL A 57 -8.59 -7.30 1.81
C VAL A 57 -9.63 -6.74 2.77
N PRO A 58 -10.00 -7.48 3.83
CA PRO A 58 -10.97 -7.02 4.82
C PRO A 58 -10.41 -5.92 5.72
N ARG A 59 -9.09 -5.90 5.98
CA ARG A 59 -8.45 -4.96 6.91
C ARG A 59 -7.44 -4.06 6.20
N ARG A 60 -7.42 -2.77 6.56
CA ARG A 60 -6.44 -1.81 6.00
C ARG A 60 -4.98 -2.22 6.24
N ARG A 61 -4.69 -2.86 7.38
CA ARG A 61 -3.34 -3.33 7.72
C ARG A 61 -2.88 -4.50 6.83
N GLN A 62 -3.81 -5.17 6.14
CA GLN A 62 -3.50 -6.23 5.20
C GLN A 62 -3.26 -5.72 3.78
N ILE A 63 -3.58 -4.46 3.48
CA ILE A 63 -3.29 -3.81 2.18
C ILE A 63 -1.81 -3.97 1.78
N PRO A 64 -0.82 -3.58 2.61
CA PRO A 64 0.58 -3.70 2.22
C PRO A 64 1.05 -5.16 2.09
N ILE A 65 0.49 -6.05 2.89
CA ILE A 65 0.80 -7.49 2.84
C ILE A 65 0.29 -8.08 1.52
N ALA A 66 -0.97 -7.79 1.16
CA ALA A 66 -1.55 -8.24 -0.10
C ALA A 66 -0.83 -7.60 -1.31
N TYR A 67 -0.44 -6.33 -1.22
CA TYR A 67 0.32 -5.65 -2.26
C TYR A 67 1.67 -6.34 -2.53
N ARG A 68 2.40 -6.68 -1.45
CA ARG A 68 3.66 -7.42 -1.54
C ARG A 68 3.46 -8.81 -2.12
N SER A 69 2.40 -9.52 -1.74
CA SER A 69 2.08 -10.84 -2.29
C SER A 69 1.73 -10.81 -3.77
N LEU A 70 1.05 -9.75 -4.24
CA LEU A 70 0.65 -9.61 -5.64
C LEU A 70 1.77 -9.08 -6.54
N THR A 71 2.56 -8.12 -6.06
CA THR A 71 3.56 -7.42 -6.89
C THR A 71 4.96 -8.02 -6.71
N GLY A 72 5.22 -8.72 -5.60
CA GLY A 72 6.57 -9.09 -5.19
C GLY A 72 7.42 -7.91 -4.70
N ASP A 73 6.95 -6.68 -4.89
CA ASP A 73 7.61 -5.45 -4.48
C ASP A 73 7.28 -5.12 -3.02
N ASP A 74 8.30 -4.85 -2.22
CA ASP A 74 8.13 -4.48 -0.84
C ASP A 74 7.92 -2.95 -0.74
N PRO A 75 6.72 -2.48 -0.35
CA PRO A 75 6.45 -1.04 -0.29
C PRO A 75 7.25 -0.33 0.81
N LEU A 76 7.84 -1.06 1.76
CA LEU A 76 8.69 -0.51 2.82
C LEU A 76 10.17 -0.49 2.42
N ALA A 77 10.58 -1.19 1.36
CA ALA A 77 11.96 -1.19 0.88
C ALA A 77 12.41 0.20 0.43
N GLN A 78 11.50 1.05 -0.05
CA GLN A 78 11.79 2.46 -0.35
C GLN A 78 12.13 3.30 0.89
N CYS A 79 11.79 2.86 2.11
CA CYS A 79 12.16 3.54 3.34
C CYS A 79 13.55 3.13 3.89
N LEU A 80 14.10 1.98 3.49
CA LEU A 80 15.39 1.47 3.99
C LEU A 80 16.62 2.05 3.28
N GLY A 81 16.45 3.19 2.60
CA GLY A 81 17.49 3.82 1.79
C GLY A 81 18.09 5.13 2.33
N SER A 82 17.69 5.69 3.49
CA SER A 82 18.31 6.93 3.98
C SER A 82 18.18 7.20 5.51
N SER A 83 19.35 7.26 6.16
CA SER A 83 19.69 7.80 7.52
C SER A 83 19.37 6.93 8.75
N LYS A 84 20.31 6.48 9.61
CA LYS A 84 21.79 6.54 9.75
C LYS A 84 22.24 5.37 10.67
N PRO A 85 23.45 4.78 10.55
CA PRO A 85 24.16 4.24 11.70
C PRO A 85 25.05 5.36 12.27
N GLY A 86 24.78 5.75 13.51
CA GLY A 86 25.51 6.76 14.25
C GLY A 86 25.13 6.65 15.71
N ASP A 87 25.61 5.58 16.34
CA ASP A 87 25.88 5.49 17.77
C ASP A 87 27.39 5.29 17.91
#